data_AF-A0A2P4XPH5-F1
#
_entry.id   AF-A0A2P4XPH5-F1
#
_cell.length_a   1.000
_cell.length_b   1.000
_cell.length_c   1.000
_cell.angle_alpha   90.00
_cell.angle_beta   90.00
_cell.angle_gamma   90.00
#
_symmetry.space_group_name_H-M   'P 1'
#
loop_
_entity.id
_entity.type
_entity.pdbx_description
1 polymer ?
#
loop_
_entity_poly.entity_id
_entity_poly.type
_entity_poly.pdbx_seq_one_letter_code
_entity_poly.pdbx_strand_id
1 'polypeptide(L)'
;MAFYSQQNPFNPANSGVNSFNPNGSSRNPFSGSTVNPFASTRGLASSRGLNQINEDREGTMGGGPVPEIGGPDGVEDRRFLESNDTAMSAVSTGYVRHEDGEGGYEWTPAGTIIAFTDTSRRMDCEDDLEEIASLTFHDKNRWFLEQVQKRWRSYEEGHIQFVVRREHLVSDSLEQMLKCPPSRFWERLRIYFENEPGLDAGGLIREWYEILSDSLFNDDFGLFIATKGENMGYWINPASASKVPNHLEYYEFVGRLLAKALIEGYNMKMSLALPLIKHILGVPISFSDLEFLDEDLYKNAMWMKQNDHAELLAIDFTVQVITSEGKSHTVELVPGGAGRDVTDENKKEYLELLLKHYMFESISEQLGALLMGFYDVMPQFLITVFDYQEFDLLLSGVPELDVNDWHTHSEVRWIKLEKPTPVEHRVLKWFWE
;
A
#
# COMPACT_ATOMS: atom_id res chain seq x y z
N MET A 1 -7.38 2.82 24.46
CA MET A 1 -6.95 2.26 23.17
C MET A 1 -6.21 3.35 22.43
N ALA A 2 -4.88 3.34 22.49
CA ALA A 2 -4.03 4.27 21.76
C ALA A 2 -3.27 3.44 20.75
N PHE A 3 -3.58 3.61 19.46
CA PHE A 3 -2.81 3.01 18.38
C PHE A 3 -1.44 3.69 18.32
N TYR A 4 -0.38 2.88 18.23
CA TYR A 4 0.98 3.28 17.91
C TYR A 4 0.98 3.91 16.50
N SER A 5 0.77 5.22 16.43
CA SER A 5 1.44 6.03 15.42
C SER A 5 2.81 6.31 16.05
N GLN A 6 3.89 6.00 15.34
CA GLN A 6 5.13 6.73 15.58
C GLN A 6 4.78 8.20 15.31
N GLN A 7 4.31 8.90 16.34
CA GLN A 7 4.09 10.33 16.25
C GLN A 7 5.42 10.89 15.78
N ASN A 8 5.39 11.55 14.62
CA ASN A 8 6.54 12.24 14.08
C ASN A 8 7.19 13.03 15.25
N PRO A 9 8.40 12.66 15.71
CA PRO A 9 8.98 13.20 16.95
C PRO A 9 9.26 14.70 16.86
N PHE A 10 9.06 15.28 15.66
CA PHE A 10 9.17 16.68 15.35
C PHE A 10 7.82 17.41 15.33
N ASN A 11 6.85 17.05 16.18
CA ASN A 11 5.65 17.87 16.42
C ASN A 11 5.99 19.00 17.43
N PRO A 12 6.42 20.20 16.99
CA PRO A 12 6.96 21.22 17.87
C PRO A 12 5.83 22.19 18.16
N ALA A 13 4.96 21.85 19.11
CA ALA A 13 4.09 22.83 19.74
C ALA A 13 4.93 23.71 20.68
N ASN A 14 5.78 24.58 20.11
CA ASN A 14 6.38 25.81 20.66
C ASN A 14 7.81 26.03 20.13
N SER A 15 7.98 26.99 19.22
CA SER A 15 9.01 28.04 19.23
C SER A 15 9.01 28.73 17.87
N GLY A 16 9.01 30.07 17.87
CA GLY A 16 8.85 30.86 16.66
C GLY A 16 10.07 31.69 16.25
N VAL A 17 9.84 32.41 15.15
CA VAL A 17 10.37 33.72 14.72
C VAL A 17 11.31 33.74 13.49
N ASN A 18 10.78 34.38 12.42
CA ASN A 18 11.38 35.12 11.27
C ASN A 18 12.10 34.32 10.15
N SER A 19 12.01 34.63 8.83
CA SER A 19 11.53 35.80 8.07
C SER A 19 11.27 35.44 6.57
N PHE A 20 10.35 36.19 5.95
CA PHE A 20 9.79 36.12 4.58
C PHE A 20 10.76 36.20 3.36
N ASN A 21 10.35 35.58 2.23
CA ASN A 21 10.06 36.27 0.95
C ASN A 21 9.29 35.35 -0.06
N PRO A 22 8.20 35.79 -0.74
CA PRO A 22 7.44 34.96 -1.66
C PRO A 22 7.68 35.32 -3.14
N ASN A 23 7.70 34.31 -4.03
CA ASN A 23 7.07 34.36 -5.36
C ASN A 23 7.36 33.07 -6.15
N GLY A 24 6.32 32.45 -6.70
CA GLY A 24 6.47 31.35 -7.64
C GLY A 24 5.14 30.69 -7.98
N SER A 25 4.48 31.20 -9.03
CA SER A 25 3.38 30.52 -9.71
C SER A 25 3.88 29.24 -10.40
N SER A 26 3.18 28.12 -10.32
CA SER A 26 3.40 27.03 -11.28
C SER A 26 2.16 26.18 -11.55
N ARG A 27 2.04 25.82 -12.83
CA ARG A 27 1.06 24.93 -13.46
C ARG A 27 1.33 23.46 -13.07
N ASN A 28 0.27 22.64 -13.07
CA ASN A 28 0.30 21.20 -12.77
C ASN A 28 1.18 20.38 -13.75
N PRO A 29 2.12 19.54 -13.27
CA PRO A 29 3.06 18.80 -14.13
C PRO A 29 2.92 17.26 -14.14
N PHE A 30 1.82 16.66 -13.64
CA PHE A 30 1.72 15.20 -13.43
C PHE A 30 1.09 14.43 -14.61
N SER A 31 1.89 14.10 -15.64
CA SER A 31 1.50 13.18 -16.74
C SER A 31 2.72 12.38 -17.23
N GLY A 32 3.03 11.24 -16.63
CA GLY A 32 4.15 10.39 -17.08
C GLY A 32 4.04 8.94 -16.62
N SER A 33 4.70 8.04 -17.35
CA SER A 33 4.61 6.58 -17.18
C SER A 33 4.98 6.12 -15.76
N THR A 34 4.08 5.40 -15.12
CA THR A 34 4.19 4.91 -13.73
C THR A 34 4.92 3.57 -13.64
N VAL A 35 6.11 3.44 -14.23
CA VAL A 35 6.96 2.27 -13.98
C VAL A 35 7.95 2.62 -12.90
N ASN A 36 7.86 1.95 -11.75
CA ASN A 36 8.87 2.08 -10.72
C ASN A 36 10.19 1.46 -11.21
N PRO A 37 11.28 2.24 -11.33
CA PRO A 37 12.55 1.73 -11.84
C PRO A 37 13.17 0.66 -10.94
N PHE A 38 12.75 0.56 -9.67
CA PHE A 38 13.23 -0.44 -8.70
C PHE A 38 12.40 -1.73 -8.69
N ALA A 39 11.42 -1.86 -9.59
CA ALA A 39 10.49 -2.99 -9.55
C ALA A 39 11.08 -4.31 -10.08
N SER A 40 12.05 -4.27 -11.00
CA SER A 40 12.59 -5.48 -11.65
C SER A 40 13.54 -6.30 -10.77
N THR A 41 14.17 -5.69 -9.76
CA THR A 41 15.17 -6.35 -8.89
C THR A 41 14.56 -7.14 -7.72
N ARG A 42 13.23 -7.05 -7.52
CA ARG A 42 12.58 -7.48 -6.26
C ARG A 42 11.65 -8.69 -6.37
N GLY A 43 11.43 -9.23 -7.57
CA GLY A 43 10.41 -10.26 -7.84
C GLY A 43 10.63 -11.67 -7.27
N LEU A 44 11.72 -11.95 -6.53
CA LEU A 44 12.04 -13.33 -6.10
C LEU A 44 12.55 -13.51 -4.66
N ALA A 45 12.71 -12.45 -3.86
CA ALA A 45 13.39 -12.55 -2.55
C ALA A 45 12.47 -12.47 -1.31
N SER A 46 11.18 -12.13 -1.45
CA SER A 46 10.34 -11.74 -0.28
C SER A 46 9.54 -12.88 0.38
N SER A 47 9.54 -14.11 -0.15
CA SER A 47 8.84 -15.25 0.49
C SER A 47 9.57 -15.91 1.66
N ARG A 48 10.73 -15.38 2.09
CA ARG A 48 11.50 -15.88 3.25
C ARG A 48 11.98 -14.72 4.10
N GLY A 49 11.11 -14.13 4.92
CA GLY A 49 11.49 -12.94 5.67
C GLY A 49 10.68 -12.61 6.91
N LEU A 50 10.03 -13.58 7.56
CA LEU A 50 9.39 -13.33 8.88
C LEU A 50 9.61 -14.44 9.92
N ASN A 51 10.50 -15.41 9.66
CA ASN A 51 10.93 -16.39 10.67
C ASN A 51 12.44 -16.30 10.91
N GLN A 52 12.90 -15.24 11.59
CA GLN A 52 14.11 -15.25 12.43
C GLN A 52 14.35 -13.85 13.00
N ILE A 53 13.73 -13.56 14.14
CA ILE A 53 14.28 -12.62 15.11
C ILE A 53 14.24 -13.31 16.48
N ASN A 54 15.41 -13.37 17.10
CA ASN A 54 15.78 -13.89 18.43
C ASN A 54 16.04 -15.40 18.59
N GLU A 55 17.32 -15.75 18.74
CA GLU A 55 17.91 -16.02 20.06
C GLU A 55 19.45 -16.15 19.96
N ASP A 56 20.17 -15.14 20.44
CA ASP A 56 21.56 -15.29 20.89
C ASP A 56 21.56 -15.42 22.42
N ARG A 57 21.95 -16.59 22.96
CA ARG A 57 22.49 -16.71 24.32
C ARG A 57 23.56 -17.79 24.40
N GLU A 58 24.73 -17.37 24.88
CA GLU A 58 25.91 -18.16 25.23
C GLU A 58 25.67 -19.17 26.36
N GLY A 59 26.45 -20.27 26.38
CA GLY A 59 26.48 -21.23 27.49
C GLY A 59 27.39 -22.46 27.34
N THR A 60 28.71 -22.24 27.21
CA THR A 60 29.82 -22.91 27.96
C THR A 60 29.98 -24.46 28.05
N MET A 61 31.13 -24.94 27.54
CA MET A 61 32.05 -26.03 28.01
C MET A 61 31.78 -27.54 27.76
N GLY A 62 32.75 -28.22 27.12
CA GLY A 62 33.21 -29.56 27.56
C GLY A 62 33.71 -30.59 26.51
N GLY A 63 35.04 -30.67 26.32
CA GLY A 63 35.83 -31.94 26.24
C GLY A 63 35.83 -32.81 24.95
N GLY A 64 37.02 -33.02 24.34
CA GLY A 64 37.29 -33.87 23.15
C GLY A 64 37.29 -35.39 23.40
N PRO A 65 38.10 -36.25 22.71
CA PRO A 65 38.99 -36.07 21.55
C PRO A 65 38.73 -37.04 20.36
N VAL A 66 39.47 -36.85 19.26
CA VAL A 66 39.58 -37.70 18.05
C VAL A 66 40.61 -38.84 18.27
N PRO A 67 40.46 -40.02 17.62
CA PRO A 67 41.54 -40.57 16.76
C PRO A 67 40.99 -41.33 15.52
N GLU A 68 41.41 -41.07 14.28
CA GLU A 68 42.60 -41.53 13.50
C GLU A 68 42.28 -42.61 12.43
N ILE A 69 42.50 -42.20 11.16
CA ILE A 69 43.26 -42.83 10.06
C ILE A 69 42.86 -44.23 9.51
N GLY A 70 42.57 -44.25 8.19
CA GLY A 70 42.78 -45.40 7.30
C GLY A 70 42.10 -45.28 5.94
N GLY A 71 42.82 -44.95 4.86
CA GLY A 71 42.39 -45.16 3.46
C GLY A 71 43.02 -46.44 2.86
N PRO A 72 43.02 -46.68 1.54
CA PRO A 72 42.16 -46.17 0.45
C PRO A 72 41.53 -47.31 -0.40
N ASP A 73 40.99 -46.95 -1.58
CA ASP A 73 40.57 -47.77 -2.74
C ASP A 73 39.12 -48.29 -2.80
N GLY A 74 38.36 -47.76 -3.77
CA GLY A 74 37.04 -48.29 -4.14
C GLY A 74 36.24 -47.35 -5.05
N VAL A 75 36.37 -47.55 -6.36
CA VAL A 75 35.69 -46.88 -7.47
C VAL A 75 34.16 -46.89 -7.33
N GLU A 76 33.50 -45.72 -7.32
CA GLU A 76 32.14 -45.54 -7.88
C GLU A 76 32.06 -44.20 -8.62
N ASP A 77 32.13 -44.31 -9.94
CA ASP A 77 31.98 -43.23 -10.92
C ASP A 77 30.47 -43.06 -11.23
N ARG A 78 29.75 -42.29 -10.39
CA ARG A 78 28.39 -41.84 -10.71
C ARG A 78 28.46 -40.54 -11.50
N ARG A 79 28.43 -40.71 -12.81
CA ARG A 79 28.14 -39.67 -13.80
C ARG A 79 26.99 -38.79 -13.32
N PHE A 80 27.28 -37.50 -13.23
CA PHE A 80 26.32 -36.41 -13.25
C PHE A 80 25.40 -36.58 -14.45
N LEU A 81 24.15 -36.96 -14.20
CA LEU A 81 23.06 -36.65 -15.12
C LEU A 81 22.68 -35.21 -14.84
N GLU A 82 23.15 -34.30 -15.70
CA GLU A 82 22.56 -32.98 -15.87
C GLU A 82 21.07 -33.19 -16.22
N SER A 83 20.19 -33.12 -15.21
CA SER A 83 18.77 -32.94 -15.47
C SER A 83 18.59 -31.51 -15.96
N ASN A 84 18.05 -31.42 -17.16
CA ASN A 84 17.82 -30.19 -17.90
C ASN A 84 16.61 -29.44 -17.32
N ASP A 85 16.63 -29.11 -16.02
CA ASP A 85 15.55 -28.41 -15.29
C ASP A 85 15.55 -26.88 -15.56
N THR A 86 16.27 -26.42 -16.58
CA THR A 86 16.35 -24.99 -16.97
C THR A 86 15.32 -24.59 -18.01
N ALA A 87 14.23 -25.36 -18.18
CA ALA A 87 13.14 -25.02 -19.08
C ALA A 87 11.81 -25.37 -18.43
N MET A 88 11.27 -24.46 -17.60
CA MET A 88 9.83 -24.19 -17.40
C MET A 88 9.52 -23.27 -16.19
N SER A 89 10.49 -22.53 -15.66
CA SER A 89 10.17 -21.27 -14.94
C SER A 89 9.91 -20.16 -15.97
N ALA A 90 8.76 -20.25 -16.66
CA ALA A 90 8.28 -19.11 -17.44
C ALA A 90 7.91 -18.02 -16.42
N VAL A 91 8.79 -17.04 -16.26
CA VAL A 91 8.57 -15.80 -15.52
C VAL A 91 7.15 -15.34 -15.80
N SER A 92 6.30 -15.31 -14.77
CA SER A 92 4.96 -14.74 -14.89
C SER A 92 5.13 -13.35 -15.48
N THR A 93 4.63 -13.12 -16.69
CA THR A 93 4.66 -11.79 -17.30
C THR A 93 3.91 -10.84 -16.37
N GLY A 94 4.64 -9.91 -15.75
CA GLY A 94 4.05 -8.84 -14.98
C GLY A 94 3.51 -7.77 -15.91
N TYR A 95 2.47 -7.05 -15.51
CA TYR A 95 1.85 -5.96 -16.28
C TYR A 95 1.98 -4.65 -15.51
N VAL A 96 2.16 -3.56 -16.26
CA VAL A 96 2.33 -2.20 -15.73
C VAL A 96 1.47 -1.22 -16.51
N ARG A 97 1.11 -0.11 -15.84
CA ARG A 97 0.33 0.98 -16.44
C ARG A 97 1.23 1.86 -17.31
N HIS A 98 0.86 2.03 -18.56
CA HIS A 98 1.49 2.92 -19.52
C HIS A 98 0.48 4.02 -19.94
N GLU A 99 0.94 5.26 -20.12
CA GLU A 99 0.07 6.35 -20.60
C GLU A 99 0.11 6.36 -22.14
N ASP A 100 -1.04 6.35 -22.81
CA ASP A 100 -1.14 6.19 -24.27
C ASP A 100 -0.86 7.48 -25.07
N GLY A 101 -0.55 8.59 -24.38
CA GLY A 101 -0.27 9.90 -24.97
C GLY A 101 -1.50 10.74 -25.30
N GLU A 102 -2.71 10.18 -25.20
CA GLU A 102 -3.99 10.90 -25.33
C GLU A 102 -4.64 11.18 -23.96
N GLY A 103 -3.92 10.90 -22.87
CA GLY A 103 -4.40 11.02 -21.49
C GLY A 103 -5.14 9.77 -21.00
N GLY A 104 -5.14 8.69 -21.79
CA GLY A 104 -5.60 7.37 -21.40
C GLY A 104 -4.47 6.49 -20.88
N TYR A 105 -4.84 5.31 -20.39
CA TYR A 105 -3.89 4.33 -19.86
C TYR A 105 -4.06 2.97 -20.55
N GLU A 106 -2.93 2.37 -20.94
CA GLU A 106 -2.83 1.02 -21.46
C GLU A 106 -2.03 0.13 -20.51
N TRP A 107 -2.46 -1.12 -20.33
CA TRP A 107 -1.76 -2.10 -19.51
C TRP A 107 -0.88 -2.97 -20.38
N THR A 108 0.42 -2.88 -20.17
CA THR A 108 1.42 -3.53 -21.04
C THR A 108 2.29 -4.49 -20.25
N PRO A 109 2.79 -5.56 -20.88
CA PRO A 109 3.80 -6.42 -20.29
C PRO A 109 5.02 -5.60 -19.84
N ALA A 110 5.45 -5.79 -18.59
CA ALA A 110 6.56 -5.04 -17.98
C ALA A 110 7.87 -5.17 -18.74
N GLY A 111 8.11 -6.30 -19.42
CA GLY A 111 9.30 -6.50 -20.26
C GLY A 111 9.28 -5.75 -21.59
N THR A 112 8.14 -5.17 -21.99
CA THR A 112 7.97 -4.43 -23.24
C THR A 112 8.23 -2.93 -23.09
N ILE A 113 8.14 -2.41 -21.86
CA ILE A 113 8.45 -1.01 -21.60
C ILE A 113 9.97 -0.83 -21.56
N ILE A 114 10.52 -0.22 -22.61
CA ILE A 114 11.81 0.44 -22.52
C ILE A 114 11.57 1.65 -21.64
N ALA A 115 12.16 1.68 -20.43
CA ALA A 115 12.16 2.85 -19.58
C ALA A 115 12.86 3.98 -20.33
N PHE A 116 12.10 4.75 -21.11
CA PHE A 116 12.51 6.08 -21.51
C PHE A 116 12.48 6.88 -20.23
N THR A 117 13.65 7.04 -19.61
CA THR A 117 13.87 8.10 -18.65
C THR A 117 13.57 9.39 -19.39
N ASP A 118 12.32 9.86 -19.29
CA ASP A 118 11.99 11.22 -19.67
C ASP A 118 12.79 12.12 -18.74
N THR A 119 13.98 12.47 -19.20
CA THR A 119 14.99 13.29 -18.55
C THR A 119 14.53 14.76 -18.44
N SER A 120 13.29 15.04 -18.80
CA SER A 120 12.65 16.35 -18.73
C SER A 120 12.16 16.71 -17.33
N ARG A 121 12.08 15.76 -16.39
CA ARG A 121 11.74 16.03 -14.98
C ARG A 121 12.99 15.97 -14.12
N ARG A 122 13.47 17.12 -13.65
CA ARG A 122 14.37 17.14 -12.48
C ARG A 122 13.61 16.51 -11.32
N MET A 123 14.00 15.31 -10.90
CA MET A 123 13.63 14.82 -9.59
C MET A 123 14.25 15.78 -8.57
N ASP A 124 13.44 16.35 -7.69
CA ASP A 124 13.90 17.22 -6.58
C ASP A 124 14.55 16.39 -5.46
N CYS A 125 15.36 15.40 -5.84
CA CYS A 125 16.05 14.49 -4.94
C CYS A 125 17.45 14.25 -5.52
N GLU A 126 18.46 14.71 -4.79
CA GLU A 126 19.88 14.44 -5.11
C GLU A 126 20.34 13.09 -4.53
N ASP A 127 19.48 12.42 -3.75
CA ASP A 127 19.82 11.17 -3.07
C ASP A 127 19.79 9.97 -4.05
N ASP A 128 20.67 8.99 -3.82
CA ASP A 128 20.66 7.72 -4.55
C ASP A 128 19.49 6.85 -4.05
N LEU A 129 18.40 6.87 -4.82
CA LEU A 129 17.18 6.14 -4.49
C LEU A 129 17.36 4.62 -4.54
N GLU A 130 18.33 4.10 -5.30
CA GLU A 130 18.63 2.66 -5.32
C GLU A 130 19.29 2.23 -4.01
N GLU A 131 20.21 3.05 -3.51
CA GLU A 131 20.83 2.85 -2.20
C GLU A 131 19.77 2.91 -1.09
N ILE A 132 18.92 3.94 -1.08
CA ILE A 132 17.84 4.07 -0.09
C ILE A 132 16.90 2.86 -0.13
N ALA A 133 16.52 2.42 -1.32
CA ALA A 133 15.66 1.28 -1.54
C ALA A 133 16.27 -0.05 -1.01
N SER A 134 17.59 -0.13 -0.86
CA SER A 134 18.29 -1.29 -0.28
C SER A 134 18.39 -1.27 1.26
N LEU A 135 18.04 -0.15 1.90
CA LEU A 135 18.10 0.00 3.36
C LEU A 135 16.98 -0.78 4.06
N THR A 136 17.11 -0.89 5.40
CA THR A 136 16.05 -1.42 6.26
C THR A 136 14.80 -0.54 6.23
N PHE A 137 13.64 -1.09 6.55
CA PHE A 137 12.40 -0.31 6.70
C PHE A 137 12.60 0.89 7.64
N HIS A 138 13.27 0.69 8.77
CA HIS A 138 13.51 1.74 9.75
C HIS A 138 14.29 2.92 9.16
N ASP A 139 15.36 2.64 8.40
CA ASP A 139 16.18 3.69 7.82
C ASP A 139 15.53 4.34 6.60
N LYS A 140 14.75 3.59 5.81
CA LYS A 140 13.88 4.16 4.76
C LYS A 140 12.82 5.09 5.35
N ASN A 141 12.17 4.69 6.44
CA ASN A 141 11.18 5.51 7.13
C ASN A 141 11.81 6.78 7.70
N ARG A 142 13.01 6.67 8.30
CA ARG A 142 13.77 7.85 8.76
C ARG A 142 14.06 8.82 7.61
N TRP A 143 14.59 8.32 6.49
CA TRP A 143 14.82 9.13 5.30
C TRP A 143 13.52 9.78 4.80
N PHE A 144 12.43 9.02 4.70
CA PHE A 144 11.12 9.53 4.28
C PHE A 144 10.66 10.69 5.17
N LEU A 145 10.73 10.52 6.49
CA LEU A 145 10.35 11.56 7.45
C LEU A 145 11.24 12.81 7.34
N GLU A 146 12.55 12.65 7.12
CA GLU A 146 13.45 13.78 6.85
C GLU A 146 13.08 14.51 5.55
N GLN A 147 12.74 13.78 4.49
CA GLN A 147 12.31 14.38 3.22
C GLN A 147 10.96 15.09 3.33
N VAL A 148 10.04 14.56 4.13
CA VAL A 148 8.76 15.21 4.46
C VAL A 148 9.02 16.50 5.24
N GLN A 149 9.89 16.46 6.24
CA GLN A 149 10.23 17.62 7.06
C GLN A 149 10.85 18.76 6.25
N LYS A 150 11.74 18.44 5.30
CA LYS A 150 12.34 19.44 4.38
C LYS A 150 11.30 20.17 3.53
N ARG A 151 10.14 19.54 3.29
CA ARG A 151 9.05 20.07 2.45
C ARG A 151 7.95 20.74 3.26
N TRP A 152 7.89 20.49 4.56
CA TRP A 152 6.92 21.14 5.43
C TRP A 152 7.11 22.64 5.46
N ARG A 153 6.00 23.35 5.32
CA ARG A 153 5.95 24.80 5.54
C ARG A 153 5.92 25.09 7.03
N SER A 154 6.56 26.19 7.42
CA SER A 154 6.50 26.60 8.82
C SER A 154 5.06 26.93 9.21
N TYR A 155 4.72 26.74 10.48
CA TYR A 155 3.36 27.07 10.95
C TYR A 155 3.04 28.57 10.78
N GLU A 156 4.06 29.43 10.81
CA GLU A 156 3.90 30.87 10.59
C GLU A 156 3.64 31.21 9.12
N GLU A 157 4.09 30.37 8.19
CA GLU A 157 3.85 30.51 6.75
C GLU A 157 2.44 30.07 6.34
N GLY A 158 1.81 29.18 7.10
CA GLY A 158 0.43 28.78 6.90
C GLY A 158 0.06 27.44 7.50
N HIS A 159 -1.25 27.24 7.68
CA HIS A 159 -1.85 25.95 8.01
C HIS A 159 -3.17 25.78 7.27
N ILE A 160 -3.51 24.53 6.98
CA ILE A 160 -4.84 24.16 6.50
C ILE A 160 -5.76 24.04 7.71
N GLN A 161 -6.93 24.66 7.61
CA GLN A 161 -7.99 24.51 8.58
C GLN A 161 -9.21 23.93 7.87
N PHE A 162 -9.67 22.77 8.31
CA PHE A 162 -10.96 22.22 7.90
C PHE A 162 -11.96 22.33 9.05
N VAL A 163 -13.15 22.83 8.71
CA VAL A 163 -14.29 22.89 9.62
C VAL A 163 -15.32 21.90 9.11
N VAL A 164 -15.64 20.88 9.90
CA VAL A 164 -16.51 19.77 9.49
C VAL A 164 -17.65 19.60 10.49
N ARG A 165 -18.84 19.29 9.99
CA ARG A 165 -19.96 18.87 10.84
C ARG A 165 -19.86 17.37 11.06
N ARG A 166 -20.01 16.92 12.30
CA ARG A 166 -19.88 15.49 12.65
C ARG A 166 -20.82 14.60 11.82
N GLU A 167 -22.04 15.06 11.60
CA GLU A 167 -23.08 14.34 10.86
C GLU A 167 -22.85 14.35 9.33
N HIS A 168 -22.00 15.26 8.83
CA HIS A 168 -21.70 15.43 7.41
C HIS A 168 -20.19 15.32 7.15
N LEU A 169 -19.45 14.62 8.04
CA LEU A 169 -18.00 14.67 8.07
C LEU A 169 -17.38 14.26 6.73
N VAL A 170 -17.89 13.20 6.11
CA VAL A 170 -17.39 12.72 4.82
C VAL A 170 -17.57 13.77 3.72
N SER A 171 -18.78 14.33 3.56
CA SER A 171 -19.05 15.30 2.49
C SER A 171 -18.33 16.64 2.71
N ASP A 172 -18.27 17.12 3.96
CA ASP A 172 -17.57 18.37 4.28
C ASP A 172 -16.05 18.21 4.07
N SER A 173 -15.51 17.02 4.34
CA SER A 173 -14.10 16.70 4.12
C SER A 173 -13.77 16.56 2.63
N LEU A 174 -14.60 15.85 1.87
CA LEU A 174 -14.50 15.72 0.42
C LEU A 174 -14.40 17.10 -0.23
N GLU A 175 -15.37 17.98 0.05
CA GLU A 175 -15.43 19.32 -0.53
C GLU A 175 -14.16 20.14 -0.22
N GLN A 176 -13.72 20.12 1.04
CA GLN A 176 -12.56 20.91 1.48
C GLN A 176 -11.24 20.35 0.94
N MET A 177 -11.09 19.02 0.87
CA MET A 177 -9.90 18.36 0.32
C MET A 177 -9.76 18.58 -1.19
N LEU A 178 -10.85 18.50 -1.94
CA LEU A 178 -10.82 18.73 -3.38
C LEU A 178 -10.59 20.21 -3.73
N LYS A 179 -11.14 21.14 -2.94
CA LYS A 179 -10.89 22.59 -3.10
C LYS A 179 -9.51 23.04 -2.63
N CYS A 180 -8.85 22.27 -1.76
CA CYS A 180 -7.52 22.59 -1.27
C CYS A 180 -6.49 22.45 -2.41
N PRO A 181 -5.73 23.50 -2.75
CA PRO A 181 -4.70 23.41 -3.78
C PRO A 181 -3.60 22.41 -3.38
N PRO A 182 -3.10 21.57 -4.32
CA PRO A 182 -2.04 20.59 -4.08
C PRO A 182 -0.83 21.12 -3.29
N SER A 183 -0.40 22.34 -3.60
CA SER A 183 0.74 22.99 -2.94
C SER A 183 0.58 23.22 -1.44
N ARG A 184 -0.66 23.23 -0.92
CA ARG A 184 -0.95 23.47 0.49
C ARG A 184 -0.89 22.19 1.31
N PHE A 185 -0.92 20.99 0.72
CA PHE A 185 -0.90 19.74 1.49
C PHE A 185 0.40 19.49 2.27
N TRP A 186 1.43 20.30 2.03
CA TRP A 186 2.66 20.37 2.83
C TRP A 186 2.58 21.35 4.02
N GLU A 187 1.45 22.03 4.20
CA GLU A 187 1.10 22.78 5.41
C GLU A 187 0.43 21.84 6.42
N ARG A 188 0.55 22.17 7.72
CA ARG A 188 -0.10 21.40 8.78
C ARG A 188 -1.63 21.46 8.67
N LEU A 189 -2.29 20.31 8.77
CA LEU A 189 -3.74 20.20 8.80
C LEU A 189 -4.27 20.31 10.24
N ARG A 190 -5.30 21.14 10.44
CA ARG A 190 -6.07 21.24 11.68
C ARG A 190 -7.54 20.97 11.41
N ILE A 191 -8.14 20.12 12.24
CA ILE A 191 -9.55 19.78 12.15
C ILE A 191 -10.34 20.47 13.26
N TYR A 192 -11.47 21.05 12.89
CA TYR A 192 -12.44 21.64 13.80
C TYR A 192 -13.81 21.04 13.55
N PHE A 193 -14.42 20.48 14.59
CA PHE A 193 -15.81 20.04 14.54
C PHE A 193 -16.72 21.24 14.81
N GLU A 194 -17.65 21.51 13.90
CA GLU A 194 -18.57 22.65 14.02
C GLU A 194 -19.41 22.52 15.30
N ASN A 195 -19.52 23.61 16.06
CA ASN A 195 -20.23 23.69 17.34
C ASN A 195 -19.68 22.80 18.47
N GLU A 196 -18.50 22.21 18.31
CA GLU A 196 -17.82 21.43 19.35
C GLU A 196 -16.61 22.20 19.90
N PRO A 197 -16.55 22.50 21.21
CA PRO A 197 -15.39 23.15 21.80
C PRO A 197 -14.21 22.18 21.83
N GLY A 198 -13.26 22.36 20.91
CA GLY A 198 -12.04 21.55 20.85
C GLY A 198 -10.87 22.36 20.30
N LEU A 199 -9.74 22.29 21.00
CA LEU A 199 -8.44 22.71 20.46
C LEU A 199 -7.76 21.45 19.94
N ASP A 200 -7.45 21.42 18.65
CA ASP A 200 -6.76 20.28 18.07
C ASP A 200 -5.30 20.21 18.55
N ALA A 201 -5.07 19.42 19.60
CA ALA A 201 -3.75 19.00 20.06
C ALA A 201 -3.36 17.61 19.50
N GLY A 202 -3.96 17.21 18.37
CA GLY A 202 -3.76 15.91 17.71
C GLY A 202 -4.91 14.91 17.95
N GLY A 203 -5.84 15.22 18.86
CA GLY A 203 -7.00 14.37 19.15
C GLY A 203 -8.08 14.44 18.06
N LEU A 204 -8.41 15.65 17.60
CA LEU A 204 -9.51 15.86 16.65
C LEU A 204 -9.15 15.33 15.26
N ILE A 205 -7.91 15.57 14.80
CA ILE A 205 -7.43 15.02 13.54
C ILE A 205 -7.34 13.48 13.55
N ARG A 206 -6.99 12.86 14.69
CA ARG A 206 -6.99 11.39 14.81
C ARG A 206 -8.41 10.85 14.67
N GLU A 207 -9.36 11.45 15.40
CA GLU A 207 -10.78 11.09 15.30
C GLU A 207 -11.33 11.29 13.88
N TRP A 208 -10.93 12.36 13.20
CA TRP A 208 -11.30 12.63 11.81
C TRP A 208 -10.84 11.54 10.85
N TYR A 209 -9.57 11.12 10.93
CA TYR A 209 -9.06 10.00 10.14
C TYR A 209 -9.76 8.68 10.47
N GLU A 210 -10.07 8.43 11.75
CA GLU A 210 -10.78 7.22 12.17
C GLU A 210 -12.19 7.16 11.56
N ILE A 211 -12.97 8.25 11.68
CA ILE A 211 -14.33 8.30 11.12
C ILE A 211 -14.30 8.19 9.59
N LEU A 212 -13.35 8.85 8.91
CA LEU A 212 -13.19 8.73 7.46
C LEU A 212 -12.82 7.32 7.03
N SER A 213 -11.89 6.67 7.73
CA SER A 213 -11.48 5.29 7.45
C SER A 213 -12.68 4.35 7.59
N ASP A 214 -13.38 4.42 8.73
CA ASP A 214 -14.52 3.56 9.04
C ASP A 214 -15.70 3.79 8.07
N SER A 215 -15.86 5.02 7.52
CA SER A 215 -16.95 5.35 6.60
C SER A 215 -16.63 5.01 5.14
N LEU A 216 -15.47 5.42 4.63
CA LEU A 216 -15.12 5.33 3.21
C LEU A 216 -14.84 3.88 2.77
N PHE A 217 -14.30 3.06 3.67
CA PHE A 217 -14.00 1.66 3.42
C PHE A 217 -15.12 0.71 3.86
N ASN A 218 -16.26 1.26 4.30
CA ASN A 218 -17.44 0.47 4.60
C ASN A 218 -18.07 -0.09 3.31
N ASP A 219 -18.37 -1.39 3.29
CA ASP A 219 -19.03 -2.06 2.16
C ASP A 219 -20.38 -1.42 1.79
N ASP A 220 -21.11 -0.89 2.78
CA ASP A 220 -22.39 -0.20 2.60
C ASP A 220 -22.21 1.17 1.94
N PHE A 221 -21.07 1.84 2.17
CA PHE A 221 -20.75 3.09 1.48
C PHE A 221 -20.53 2.83 -0.01
N GLY A 222 -19.87 1.71 -0.35
CA GLY A 222 -19.84 1.18 -1.71
C GLY A 222 -18.68 1.67 -2.59
N LEU A 223 -17.67 2.32 -2.04
CA LEU A 223 -16.42 2.65 -2.75
C LEU A 223 -15.43 1.48 -2.75
N PHE A 224 -15.31 0.76 -1.64
CA PHE A 224 -14.41 -0.38 -1.55
C PHE A 224 -15.19 -1.65 -1.25
N ILE A 225 -14.56 -2.79 -1.53
CA ILE A 225 -15.03 -4.12 -1.16
C ILE A 225 -13.89 -4.87 -0.49
N ALA A 226 -14.21 -5.73 0.47
CA ALA A 226 -13.22 -6.66 1.00
C ALA A 226 -12.80 -7.68 -0.07
N THR A 227 -11.50 -8.02 -0.09
CA THR A 227 -10.97 -9.15 -0.87
C THR A 227 -11.50 -10.48 -0.33
N LYS A 228 -11.37 -11.55 -1.12
CA LYS A 228 -11.79 -12.89 -0.70
C LYS A 228 -10.57 -13.77 -0.44
N GLY A 229 -10.29 -14.07 0.82
CA GLY A 229 -9.18 -14.94 1.21
C GLY A 229 -8.77 -14.69 2.67
N GLU A 230 -7.68 -15.33 3.10
CA GLU A 230 -7.15 -15.13 4.45
C GLU A 230 -6.53 -13.73 4.64
N ASN A 231 -5.84 -13.22 3.61
CA ASN A 231 -5.23 -11.89 3.61
C ASN A 231 -6.27 -10.83 3.20
N MET A 232 -7.17 -10.52 4.12
CA MET A 232 -8.24 -9.55 3.92
C MET A 232 -7.66 -8.13 3.77
N GLY A 233 -8.05 -7.46 2.69
CA GLY A 233 -7.76 -6.05 2.44
C GLY A 233 -8.87 -5.41 1.63
N TYR A 234 -8.82 -4.10 1.46
CA TYR A 234 -9.81 -3.36 0.67
C TYR A 234 -9.35 -3.23 -0.78
N TRP A 235 -10.24 -3.61 -1.69
CA TRP A 235 -10.12 -3.43 -3.13
C TRP A 235 -11.12 -2.39 -3.63
N ILE A 236 -10.82 -1.73 -4.75
CA ILE A 236 -11.74 -0.81 -5.40
C ILE A 236 -13.00 -1.57 -5.83
N ASN A 237 -14.18 -1.07 -5.47
CA ASN A 237 -15.44 -1.63 -5.94
C ASN A 237 -15.63 -1.30 -7.44
N PRO A 238 -15.62 -2.30 -8.35
CA PRO A 238 -15.89 -2.07 -9.77
C PRO A 238 -17.28 -1.47 -10.03
N ALA A 239 -18.24 -1.76 -9.14
CA ALA A 239 -19.62 -1.28 -9.23
C ALA A 239 -19.86 0.07 -8.54
N SER A 240 -18.81 0.77 -8.06
CA SER A 240 -18.92 2.02 -7.29
C SER A 240 -19.76 3.10 -7.98
N ALA A 241 -19.65 3.25 -9.31
CA ALA A 241 -20.43 4.22 -10.10
C ALA A 241 -21.94 4.11 -9.91
N SER A 242 -22.41 2.91 -9.60
CA SER A 242 -23.83 2.61 -9.47
C SER A 242 -24.34 2.63 -8.02
N LYS A 243 -23.44 2.71 -7.04
CA LYS A 243 -23.77 2.89 -5.61
C LYS A 243 -23.59 4.33 -5.14
N VAL A 244 -22.55 5.02 -5.62
CA VAL A 244 -22.14 6.33 -5.14
C VAL A 244 -22.17 7.34 -6.29
N PRO A 245 -23.07 8.34 -6.26
CA PRO A 245 -23.00 9.47 -7.18
C PRO A 245 -21.63 10.16 -7.08
N ASN A 246 -21.05 10.55 -8.22
CA ASN A 246 -19.73 11.16 -8.29
C ASN A 246 -18.61 10.31 -7.64
N HIS A 247 -18.69 8.98 -7.67
CA HIS A 247 -17.69 8.09 -7.07
C HIS A 247 -16.22 8.42 -7.43
N LEU A 248 -15.95 8.95 -8.63
CA LEU A 248 -14.59 9.35 -9.04
C LEU A 248 -14.03 10.49 -8.18
N GLU A 249 -14.85 11.48 -7.81
CA GLU A 249 -14.44 12.57 -6.90
C GLU A 249 -14.06 12.00 -5.52
N TYR A 250 -14.78 10.97 -5.06
CA TYR A 250 -14.46 10.28 -3.82
C TYR A 250 -13.13 9.53 -3.90
N TYR A 251 -12.82 8.86 -5.02
CA TYR A 251 -11.52 8.21 -5.18
C TYR A 251 -10.38 9.22 -5.23
N GLU A 252 -10.54 10.35 -5.92
CA GLU A 252 -9.56 11.45 -5.88
C GLU A 252 -9.33 11.95 -4.44
N PHE A 253 -10.43 12.16 -3.70
CA PHE A 253 -10.35 12.53 -2.29
C PHE A 253 -9.64 11.48 -1.44
N VAL A 254 -9.96 10.19 -1.60
CA VAL A 254 -9.26 9.09 -0.91
C VAL A 254 -7.78 9.10 -1.25
N GLY A 255 -7.41 9.31 -2.52
CA GLY A 255 -6.02 9.46 -2.93
C GLY A 255 -5.30 10.56 -2.16
N ARG A 256 -5.88 11.77 -2.12
CA ARG A 256 -5.33 12.91 -1.37
C ARG A 256 -5.28 12.63 0.14
N LEU A 257 -6.29 11.95 0.68
CA LEU A 257 -6.38 11.57 2.09
C LEU A 257 -5.26 10.61 2.49
N LEU A 258 -5.03 9.55 1.72
CA LEU A 258 -3.95 8.58 1.93
C LEU A 258 -2.58 9.26 1.88
N ALA A 259 -2.33 10.09 0.86
CA ALA A 259 -1.09 10.85 0.75
C ALA A 259 -0.87 11.79 1.94
N LYS A 260 -1.94 12.48 2.38
CA LYS A 260 -1.88 13.40 3.52
C LYS A 260 -1.69 12.66 4.85
N ALA A 261 -2.27 11.48 5.02
CA ALA A 261 -2.06 10.63 6.19
C ALA A 261 -0.57 10.26 6.34
N LEU A 262 0.07 9.83 5.25
CA LEU A 262 1.50 9.52 5.20
C LEU A 262 2.37 10.75 5.54
N ILE A 263 2.05 11.93 4.99
CA ILE A 263 2.79 13.18 5.26
C ILE A 263 2.67 13.61 6.73
N GLU A 264 1.48 13.48 7.33
CA GLU A 264 1.26 13.89 8.71
C GLU A 264 1.69 12.82 9.73
N GLY A 265 1.96 11.59 9.29
CA GLY A 265 2.32 10.46 10.16
C GLY A 265 1.13 9.87 10.91
N TYR A 266 -0.07 9.91 10.32
CA TYR A 266 -1.26 9.25 10.84
C TYR A 266 -1.49 7.92 10.12
N ASN A 267 -1.74 6.88 10.91
CA ASN A 267 -2.12 5.58 10.39
C ASN A 267 -3.62 5.53 10.10
N MET A 268 -3.98 4.89 9.00
CA MET A 268 -5.36 4.62 8.61
C MET A 268 -5.78 3.27 9.20
N LYS A 269 -7.01 3.17 9.72
CA LYS A 269 -7.52 1.93 10.33
C LYS A 269 -8.10 1.00 9.26
N MET A 270 -7.29 0.70 8.25
CA MET A 270 -7.65 -0.12 7.11
C MET A 270 -6.37 -0.59 6.42
N SER A 271 -6.45 -1.73 5.72
CA SER A 271 -5.36 -2.24 4.89
C SER A 271 -5.84 -2.35 3.45
N LEU A 272 -5.05 -1.82 2.51
CA LEU A 272 -5.34 -1.99 1.09
C LEU A 272 -4.95 -3.38 0.64
N ALA A 273 -5.68 -3.94 -0.32
CA ALA A 273 -5.27 -5.19 -0.96
C ALA A 273 -3.88 -5.03 -1.60
N LEU A 274 -3.04 -6.06 -1.52
CA LEU A 274 -1.68 -6.05 -2.06
C LEU A 274 -1.60 -5.59 -3.53
N PRO A 275 -2.49 -6.01 -4.45
CA PRO A 275 -2.45 -5.54 -5.84
C PRO A 275 -2.71 -4.03 -5.94
N LEU A 276 -3.47 -3.45 -5.02
CA LEU A 276 -3.79 -2.01 -5.04
C LEU A 276 -2.59 -1.20 -4.56
N ILE A 277 -1.87 -1.71 -3.58
CA ILE A 277 -0.59 -1.14 -3.15
C ILE A 277 0.42 -1.20 -4.30
N LYS A 278 0.50 -2.32 -5.02
CA LYS A 278 1.39 -2.43 -6.19
C LYS A 278 1.03 -1.44 -7.29
N HIS A 279 -0.26 -1.18 -7.53
CA HIS A 279 -0.71 -0.10 -8.41
C HIS A 279 -0.24 1.28 -7.95
N ILE A 280 -0.40 1.58 -6.65
CA ILE A 280 0.10 2.82 -6.06
C ILE A 280 1.61 2.92 -6.25
N LEU A 281 2.38 1.88 -5.94
CA LEU A 281 3.85 1.88 -6.04
C LEU A 281 4.38 1.81 -7.48
N GLY A 282 3.54 1.62 -8.49
CA GLY A 282 3.96 1.42 -9.89
C GLY A 282 4.76 0.12 -10.11
N VAL A 283 4.46 -0.92 -9.32
CA VAL A 283 5.11 -2.23 -9.38
C VAL A 283 4.29 -3.17 -10.28
N PRO A 284 4.93 -4.02 -11.11
CA PRO A 284 4.22 -4.94 -11.99
C PRO A 284 3.28 -5.88 -11.24
N ILE A 285 2.07 -6.01 -11.76
CA ILE A 285 1.08 -7.00 -11.31
C ILE A 285 1.30 -8.30 -12.07
N SER A 286 1.50 -9.40 -11.35
CA SER A 286 1.65 -10.75 -11.87
C SER A 286 0.40 -11.59 -11.63
N PHE A 287 0.33 -12.75 -12.27
CA PHE A 287 -0.82 -13.64 -12.12
C PHE A 287 -1.02 -14.14 -10.67
N SER A 288 0.08 -14.31 -9.92
CA SER A 288 0.05 -14.67 -8.50
C SER A 288 -0.65 -13.62 -7.62
N ASP A 289 -0.69 -12.35 -8.06
CA ASP A 289 -1.34 -11.30 -7.28
C ASP A 289 -2.86 -11.48 -7.23
N LEU A 290 -3.43 -12.29 -8.13
CA LEU A 290 -4.85 -12.65 -8.14
C LEU A 290 -5.26 -13.35 -6.84
N GLU A 291 -4.35 -14.08 -6.21
CA GLU A 291 -4.57 -14.73 -4.91
C GLU A 291 -4.95 -13.73 -3.81
N PHE A 292 -4.38 -12.53 -3.85
CA PHE A 292 -4.63 -11.47 -2.87
C PHE A 292 -5.90 -10.66 -3.16
N LEU A 293 -6.53 -10.89 -4.31
CA LEU A 293 -7.83 -10.33 -4.65
C LEU A 293 -8.95 -11.35 -4.36
N ASP A 294 -8.80 -12.56 -4.88
CA ASP A 294 -9.75 -13.66 -4.74
C ASP A 294 -8.99 -15.01 -4.81
N GLU A 295 -8.81 -15.63 -3.65
CA GLU A 295 -8.04 -16.85 -3.47
C GLU A 295 -8.64 -18.04 -4.24
N ASP A 296 -9.97 -18.13 -4.28
CA ASP A 296 -10.68 -19.19 -5.01
C ASP A 296 -10.57 -18.99 -6.51
N LEU A 297 -10.71 -17.75 -7.00
CA LEU A 297 -10.49 -17.42 -8.39
C LEU A 297 -9.08 -17.80 -8.83
N TYR A 298 -8.06 -17.46 -8.03
CA TYR A 298 -6.68 -17.83 -8.30
C TYR A 298 -6.48 -19.35 -8.34
N LYS A 299 -7.01 -20.10 -7.36
CA LYS A 299 -6.93 -21.57 -7.33
C LYS A 299 -7.56 -22.19 -8.58
N ASN A 300 -8.75 -21.74 -8.96
CA ASN A 300 -9.46 -22.24 -10.15
C ASN A 300 -8.69 -21.94 -11.44
N ALA A 301 -8.13 -20.74 -11.53
CA ALA A 301 -7.38 -20.30 -12.70
C ALA A 301 -6.03 -21.04 -12.81
N MET A 302 -5.37 -21.31 -11.67
CA MET A 302 -4.17 -22.14 -11.61
C MET A 302 -4.44 -23.60 -11.95
N TRP A 303 -5.59 -24.14 -11.51
CA TRP A 303 -6.01 -25.48 -11.89
C TRP A 303 -6.20 -25.58 -13.41
N MET A 304 -6.91 -24.64 -14.02
CA MET A 304 -7.09 -24.60 -15.48
C MET A 304 -5.75 -24.50 -16.22
N LYS A 305 -4.82 -23.70 -15.69
CA LYS A 305 -3.47 -23.55 -16.26
C LYS A 305 -2.66 -24.85 -16.25
N GLN A 306 -2.85 -25.70 -15.24
CA GLN A 306 -2.04 -26.90 -14.98
C GLN A 306 -2.67 -28.20 -15.51
N ASN A 307 -3.94 -28.18 -15.88
CA ASN A 307 -4.68 -29.36 -16.32
C ASN A 307 -5.13 -29.19 -17.77
N ASP A 308 -5.28 -30.32 -18.46
CA ASP A 308 -5.78 -30.38 -19.84
C ASP A 308 -7.31 -30.61 -19.86
N HIS A 309 -7.87 -30.58 -21.07
CA HIS A 309 -9.30 -30.67 -21.35
C HIS A 309 -10.13 -29.49 -20.85
N ALA A 310 -9.62 -28.26 -21.04
CA ALA A 310 -10.35 -27.04 -20.69
C ALA A 310 -11.73 -26.95 -21.36
N GLU A 311 -11.91 -27.54 -22.55
CA GLU A 311 -13.19 -27.61 -23.26
C GLU A 311 -14.31 -28.32 -22.46
N LEU A 312 -13.96 -29.21 -21.52
CA LEU A 312 -14.93 -29.87 -20.65
C LEU A 312 -15.52 -28.95 -19.57
N LEU A 313 -14.88 -27.81 -19.31
CA LEU A 313 -15.40 -26.81 -18.37
C LEU A 313 -16.61 -26.07 -18.94
N ALA A 314 -16.82 -26.12 -20.26
CA ALA A 314 -17.93 -25.47 -20.96
C ALA A 314 -18.08 -23.99 -20.59
N ILE A 315 -16.94 -23.29 -20.54
CA ILE A 315 -16.86 -21.84 -20.32
C ILE A 315 -16.46 -21.15 -21.62
N ASP A 316 -16.77 -19.87 -21.72
CA ASP A 316 -16.46 -19.00 -22.84
C ASP A 316 -15.60 -17.80 -22.38
N PHE A 317 -15.30 -16.88 -23.29
CA PHE A 317 -14.51 -15.68 -22.96
C PHE A 317 -15.38 -14.58 -22.32
N THR A 318 -16.13 -14.95 -21.28
CA THR A 318 -16.96 -14.02 -20.50
C THR A 318 -16.75 -14.18 -19.00
N VAL A 319 -17.12 -13.14 -18.25
CA VAL A 319 -17.15 -13.15 -16.78
C VAL A 319 -18.48 -12.63 -16.26
N GLN A 320 -18.89 -13.14 -15.10
CA GLN A 320 -20.08 -12.68 -14.40
C GLN A 320 -19.71 -11.61 -13.37
N VAL A 321 -20.25 -10.41 -13.55
CA VAL A 321 -20.06 -9.28 -12.65
C VAL A 321 -21.37 -8.99 -11.94
N ILE A 322 -21.35 -8.88 -10.61
CA ILE A 322 -22.52 -8.50 -9.83
C ILE A 322 -22.62 -6.97 -9.87
N THR A 323 -23.71 -6.49 -10.45
CA THR A 323 -24.07 -5.06 -10.46
C THR A 323 -24.50 -4.60 -9.06
N SER A 324 -24.52 -3.29 -8.80
CA SER A 324 -25.02 -2.73 -7.54
C SER A 324 -26.45 -3.14 -7.19
N GLU A 325 -27.28 -3.45 -8.20
CA GLU A 325 -28.64 -3.95 -8.01
C GLU A 325 -28.70 -5.42 -7.55
N GLY A 326 -27.53 -6.05 -7.36
CA GLY A 326 -27.41 -7.48 -7.04
C GLY A 326 -27.68 -8.40 -8.22
N LYS A 327 -27.78 -7.86 -9.45
CA LYS A 327 -28.00 -8.66 -10.67
C LYS A 327 -26.66 -9.03 -11.29
N SER A 328 -26.55 -10.29 -11.73
CA SER A 328 -25.42 -10.75 -12.53
C SER A 328 -25.49 -10.18 -13.94
N HIS A 329 -24.41 -9.57 -14.40
CA HIS A 329 -24.21 -9.09 -15.76
C HIS A 329 -23.02 -9.84 -16.37
N THR A 330 -23.19 -10.34 -17.59
CA THR A 330 -22.12 -10.97 -18.37
C THR A 330 -21.29 -9.93 -19.09
N VAL A 331 -19.99 -9.92 -18.85
CA VAL A 331 -19.03 -9.05 -19.55
C VAL A 331 -18.18 -9.92 -20.46
N GLU A 332 -18.12 -9.58 -21.75
CA GLU A 332 -17.20 -10.26 -22.68
C GLU A 332 -15.78 -9.75 -22.46
N LEU A 333 -14.83 -10.67 -22.28
CA LEU A 333 -13.41 -10.36 -22.12
C LEU A 333 -12.75 -9.92 -23.44
N VAL A 334 -13.37 -10.28 -24.56
CA VAL A 334 -12.94 -9.95 -25.92
C VAL A 334 -14.20 -9.81 -26.78
N PRO A 335 -14.22 -8.97 -27.84
CA PRO A 335 -15.39 -8.84 -28.70
C PRO A 335 -15.85 -10.19 -29.28
N GLY A 336 -17.12 -10.56 -29.05
CA GLY A 336 -17.67 -11.86 -29.45
C GLY A 336 -17.25 -13.02 -28.55
N GLY A 337 -16.79 -12.71 -27.34
CA GLY A 337 -16.27 -13.68 -26.38
C GLY A 337 -17.31 -14.72 -25.94
N ALA A 338 -18.59 -14.37 -25.89
CA ALA A 338 -19.67 -15.31 -25.55
C ALA A 338 -19.88 -16.41 -26.61
N GLY A 339 -19.36 -16.22 -27.83
CA GLY A 339 -19.42 -17.22 -28.90
C GLY A 339 -18.13 -18.04 -29.04
N ARG A 340 -17.17 -17.86 -28.13
CA ARG A 340 -15.84 -18.46 -28.20
C ARG A 340 -15.61 -19.32 -26.97
N ASP A 341 -15.63 -20.64 -27.17
CA ASP A 341 -15.35 -21.60 -26.09
C ASP A 341 -13.87 -21.57 -25.69
N VAL A 342 -13.62 -21.79 -24.40
CA VAL A 342 -12.26 -21.99 -23.88
C VAL A 342 -11.83 -23.43 -24.12
N THR A 343 -10.66 -23.60 -24.73
CA THR A 343 -10.03 -24.90 -25.05
C THR A 343 -8.57 -24.89 -24.60
N ASP A 344 -7.91 -26.04 -24.59
CA ASP A 344 -6.49 -26.10 -24.21
C ASP A 344 -5.58 -25.23 -25.09
N GLU A 345 -5.94 -25.03 -26.36
CA GLU A 345 -5.19 -24.17 -27.28
C GLU A 345 -5.28 -22.68 -26.92
N ASN A 346 -6.39 -22.25 -26.30
CA ASN A 346 -6.68 -20.84 -26.05
C ASN A 346 -6.79 -20.46 -24.56
N LYS A 347 -6.73 -21.43 -23.63
CA LYS A 347 -6.86 -21.19 -22.18
C LYS A 347 -5.86 -20.18 -21.62
N LYS A 348 -4.66 -20.12 -22.21
CA LYS A 348 -3.66 -19.12 -21.80
C LYS A 348 -4.13 -17.69 -22.07
N GLU A 349 -4.72 -17.44 -23.23
CA GLU A 349 -5.28 -16.13 -23.59
C GLU A 349 -6.46 -15.78 -22.68
N TYR A 350 -7.35 -16.75 -22.41
CA TYR A 350 -8.45 -16.56 -21.46
C TYR A 350 -7.93 -16.13 -20.07
N LEU A 351 -6.91 -16.81 -19.53
CA LEU A 351 -6.33 -16.48 -18.23
C LEU A 351 -5.66 -15.09 -18.21
N GLU A 352 -5.00 -14.70 -19.30
CA GLU A 352 -4.42 -13.36 -19.44
C GLU A 352 -5.50 -12.28 -19.46
N LEU A 353 -6.59 -12.48 -20.21
CA LEU A 353 -7.72 -11.57 -20.25
C LEU A 353 -8.50 -11.53 -18.92
N LEU A 354 -8.59 -12.66 -18.22
CA LEU A 354 -9.20 -12.75 -16.90
C LEU A 354 -8.43 -11.88 -15.89
N LEU A 355 -7.10 -12.01 -15.85
CA LEU A 355 -6.23 -11.15 -15.04
C LEU A 355 -6.41 -9.69 -15.47
N LYS A 356 -6.43 -9.42 -16.78
CA LYS A 356 -6.57 -8.08 -17.34
C LYS A 356 -7.86 -7.40 -16.86
N HIS A 357 -8.96 -8.12 -16.88
CA HIS A 357 -10.26 -7.64 -16.47
C HIS A 357 -10.29 -7.27 -14.97
N TYR A 358 -9.94 -8.21 -14.10
CA TYR A 358 -10.07 -8.04 -12.65
C TYR A 358 -9.07 -7.06 -12.05
N MET A 359 -7.83 -7.05 -12.55
CA MET A 359 -6.77 -6.22 -11.96
C MET A 359 -6.71 -4.80 -12.53
N PHE A 360 -7.35 -4.56 -13.69
CA PHE A 360 -7.14 -3.33 -14.45
C PHE A 360 -8.41 -2.74 -15.04
N GLU A 361 -9.05 -3.44 -15.99
CA GLU A 361 -10.13 -2.84 -16.80
C GLU A 361 -11.36 -2.52 -15.95
N SER A 362 -11.73 -3.42 -15.04
CA SER A 362 -12.93 -3.28 -14.19
C SER A 362 -12.87 -2.11 -13.19
N ILE A 363 -11.68 -1.55 -12.95
CA ILE A 363 -11.46 -0.48 -11.96
C ILE A 363 -10.71 0.72 -12.54
N SER A 364 -10.55 0.80 -13.86
CA SER A 364 -9.59 1.72 -14.50
C SER A 364 -9.87 3.19 -14.17
N GLU A 365 -11.13 3.64 -14.23
CA GLU A 365 -11.50 5.03 -13.96
C GLU A 365 -11.31 5.39 -12.47
N GLN A 366 -11.74 4.49 -11.58
CA GLN A 366 -11.63 4.63 -10.14
C GLN A 366 -10.16 4.68 -9.71
N LEU A 367 -9.34 3.76 -10.22
CA LEU A 367 -7.92 3.69 -9.96
C LEU A 367 -7.21 4.93 -10.49
N GLY A 368 -7.58 5.39 -11.68
CA GLY A 368 -7.09 6.65 -12.26
C GLY A 368 -7.32 7.84 -11.33
N ALA A 369 -8.56 8.01 -10.86
CA ALA A 369 -8.93 9.08 -9.93
C ALA A 369 -8.18 8.99 -8.59
N LEU A 370 -8.07 7.78 -8.01
CA LEU A 370 -7.32 7.55 -6.76
C LEU A 370 -5.85 7.92 -6.92
N LEU A 371 -5.20 7.45 -7.98
CA LEU A 371 -3.79 7.72 -8.22
C LEU A 371 -3.54 9.20 -8.54
N MET A 372 -4.44 9.85 -9.28
CA MET A 372 -4.38 11.30 -9.52
C MET A 372 -4.40 12.07 -8.20
N GLY A 373 -5.36 11.79 -7.31
CA GLY A 373 -5.43 12.42 -6.00
C GLY A 373 -4.20 12.15 -5.12
N PHE A 374 -3.70 10.92 -5.14
CA PHE A 374 -2.51 10.54 -4.36
C PHE A 374 -1.25 11.28 -4.84
N TYR A 375 -1.00 11.27 -6.14
CA TYR A 375 0.20 11.85 -6.73
C TYR A 375 0.17 13.37 -6.92
N ASP A 376 -1.01 13.98 -6.89
CA ASP A 376 -1.16 15.44 -6.73
C ASP A 376 -0.47 15.93 -5.44
N VAL A 377 -0.45 15.08 -4.40
CA VAL A 377 0.07 15.43 -3.07
C VAL A 377 1.44 14.80 -2.80
N MET A 378 1.59 13.50 -3.08
CA MET A 378 2.78 12.72 -2.75
C MET A 378 3.72 12.57 -3.97
N PRO A 379 4.94 13.13 -3.94
CA PRO A 379 5.96 12.87 -4.94
C PRO A 379 6.29 11.37 -5.00
N GLN A 380 6.26 10.82 -6.20
CA GLN A 380 6.42 9.37 -6.42
C GLN A 380 7.73 8.81 -5.85
N PHE A 381 8.84 9.55 -5.97
CA PHE A 381 10.14 9.08 -5.50
C PHE A 381 10.19 8.83 -3.97
N LEU A 382 9.32 9.48 -3.18
CA LEU A 382 9.27 9.30 -1.73
C LEU A 382 8.71 7.94 -1.33
N ILE A 383 7.79 7.40 -2.14
CA ILE A 383 7.08 6.16 -1.83
C ILE A 383 7.65 4.96 -2.58
N THR A 384 8.29 5.15 -3.74
CA THR A 384 8.81 4.03 -4.55
C THR A 384 10.01 3.31 -3.95
N VAL A 385 10.64 3.86 -2.91
CA VAL A 385 11.75 3.19 -2.19
C VAL A 385 11.27 2.03 -1.33
N PHE A 386 10.03 2.09 -0.86
CA PHE A 386 9.38 1.05 -0.06
C PHE A 386 8.90 -0.09 -0.96
N ASP A 387 8.95 -1.31 -0.45
CA ASP A 387 8.19 -2.41 -1.05
C ASP A 387 6.71 -2.37 -0.60
N TYR A 388 5.91 -3.32 -1.08
CA TYR A 388 4.48 -3.36 -0.80
C TYR A 388 4.14 -3.66 0.67
N GLN A 389 4.96 -4.45 1.38
CA GLN A 389 4.74 -4.75 2.80
C GLN A 389 5.10 -3.55 3.67
N GLU A 390 6.21 -2.90 3.32
CA GLU A 390 6.67 -1.69 3.99
C GLU A 390 5.72 -0.51 3.77
N PHE A 391 5.15 -0.38 2.58
CA PHE A 391 4.13 0.64 2.30
C PHE A 391 2.87 0.41 3.12
N ASP A 392 2.38 -0.84 3.22
CA ASP A 392 1.24 -1.16 4.08
C ASP A 392 1.55 -0.84 5.54
N LEU A 393 2.75 -1.19 6.03
CA LEU A 393 3.17 -0.86 7.39
C LEU A 393 3.22 0.66 7.63
N LEU A 394 3.67 1.44 6.64
CA LEU A 394 3.69 2.90 6.73
C LEU A 394 2.28 3.50 6.79
N LEU A 395 1.33 2.94 6.04
CA LEU A 395 -0.04 3.42 5.95
C LEU A 395 -0.91 2.97 7.13
N SER A 396 -0.85 1.68 7.44
CA SER A 396 -1.78 0.98 8.34
C SER A 396 -1.22 0.83 9.76
N GLY A 397 0.10 0.88 9.90
CA GLY A 397 0.80 0.70 11.19
C GLY A 397 0.93 -0.76 11.58
N VAL A 398 1.38 -1.00 12.81
CA VAL A 398 1.56 -2.37 13.34
C VAL A 398 0.20 -2.92 13.80
N PRO A 399 -0.21 -4.11 13.35
CA PRO A 399 -1.53 -4.66 13.67
C PRO A 399 -1.65 -5.15 15.12
N GLU A 400 -0.56 -5.65 15.70
CA GLU A 400 -0.54 -6.23 17.04
C GLU A 400 0.18 -5.32 18.05
N LEU A 401 -0.43 -5.16 19.22
CA LEU A 401 0.16 -4.40 20.32
C LEU A 401 1.00 -5.31 21.21
N ASP A 402 2.31 -5.08 21.23
CA ASP A 402 3.19 -5.71 22.22
C ASP A 402 3.01 -5.01 23.59
N VAL A 403 2.37 -5.71 24.52
CA VAL A 403 2.12 -5.22 25.89
C VAL A 403 3.43 -4.99 26.64
N ASN A 404 4.46 -5.79 26.40
CA ASN A 404 5.76 -5.62 27.06
C ASN A 404 6.49 -4.38 26.54
N ASP A 405 6.44 -4.13 25.23
CA ASP A 405 6.98 -2.91 24.64
C ASP A 405 6.24 -1.68 25.19
N TRP A 406 4.90 -1.73 25.18
CA TRP A 406 4.07 -0.65 25.72
C TRP A 406 4.36 -0.40 27.21
N HIS A 407 4.52 -1.45 28.02
CA HIS A 407 4.89 -1.35 29.42
C HIS A 407 6.27 -0.70 29.60
N THR A 408 7.26 -1.10 28.80
CA THR A 408 8.65 -0.62 28.90
C THR A 408 8.77 0.86 28.55
N HIS A 409 7.96 1.34 27.60
CA HIS A 409 8.00 2.72 27.10
C HIS A 409 6.90 3.62 27.68
N SER A 410 6.29 3.24 28.80
CA SER A 410 5.27 4.05 29.49
C SER A 410 5.87 4.94 30.57
N GLU A 411 5.62 6.25 30.47
CA GLU A 411 5.94 7.20 31.54
C GLU A 411 4.79 7.33 32.54
N VAL A 412 5.08 7.11 33.83
CA VAL A 412 4.08 7.25 34.91
C VAL A 412 4.37 8.50 35.73
N ARG A 413 3.38 9.39 35.81
CA ARG A 413 3.42 10.59 36.67
C ARG A 413 2.53 10.39 37.88
N TRP A 414 3.12 10.52 39.06
CA TRP A 414 2.44 10.33 40.35
C TRP A 414 1.79 11.64 40.83
N ILE A 415 0.72 11.54 41.63
CA ILE A 415 0.03 12.72 42.19
C ILE A 415 0.99 13.56 43.04
N LYS A 416 1.91 12.90 43.75
CA LYS A 416 3.08 13.54 44.37
C LYS A 416 4.29 13.32 43.47
N LEU A 417 4.89 14.42 42.99
CA LEU A 417 5.99 14.41 42.02
C LEU A 417 7.20 13.54 42.40
N GLU A 418 7.39 13.22 43.67
CA GLU A 418 8.61 12.56 44.14
C GLU A 418 8.50 11.05 44.36
N LYS A 419 7.33 10.50 44.77
CA LYS A 419 7.16 9.06 45.08
C LYS A 419 5.70 8.57 44.97
N PRO A 420 5.46 7.35 44.46
CA PRO A 420 4.13 6.74 44.47
C PRO A 420 3.69 6.36 45.89
N THR A 421 2.39 6.50 46.14
CA THR A 421 1.73 5.87 47.31
C THR A 421 1.53 4.37 47.07
N PRO A 422 1.35 3.56 48.13
CA PRO A 422 1.03 2.14 47.99
C PRO A 422 -0.26 1.86 47.18
N VAL A 423 -1.20 2.81 47.18
CA VAL A 423 -2.44 2.73 46.39
C VAL A 423 -2.13 2.96 44.92
N GLU A 424 -1.38 4.01 44.58
CA GLU A 424 -0.96 4.29 43.19
C GLU A 424 -0.13 3.15 42.60
N HIS A 425 0.78 2.56 43.39
CA HIS A 425 1.56 1.41 42.94
C HIS A 425 0.67 0.18 42.66
N ARG A 426 -0.37 -0.03 43.47
CA ARG A 426 -1.35 -1.12 43.25
C ARG A 426 -2.20 -0.88 42.01
N VAL A 427 -2.64 0.36 41.78
CA VAL A 427 -3.39 0.72 40.57
C VAL A 427 -2.55 0.53 39.32
N LEU A 428 -1.27 0.94 39.33
CA LEU A 428 -0.38 0.71 38.19
C LEU A 428 -0.21 -0.80 37.92
N LYS A 429 -0.08 -1.61 38.97
CA LYS A 429 -0.01 -3.07 38.83
C LYS A 429 -1.30 -3.63 38.20
N TRP A 430 -2.47 -3.20 38.67
CA TRP A 430 -3.77 -3.59 38.11
C TRP A 430 -4.03 -3.11 36.69
N PHE A 431 -3.35 -2.06 36.23
CA PHE A 431 -3.47 -1.60 34.85
C PHE A 431 -2.75 -2.54 33.87
N TRP A 432 -1.65 -3.15 34.30
CA TRP A 432 -0.83 -4.05 33.48
C TRP A 432 -1.11 -5.54 33.69
N GLU A 433 -1.84 -5.90 34.75
CA GLU A 433 -2.48 -7.22 34.92
C GLU A 433 -3.72 -7.33 34.02
#